data_AF-A0A353RKD3-F1
#
_entry.id   AF-A0A353RKD3-F1
#
_cell.length_a   1.000
_cell.length_b   1.000
_cell.length_c   1.000
_cell.angle_alpha   90.00
_cell.angle_beta   90.00
_cell.angle_gamma   90.00
#
_symmetry.space_group_name_H-M   'P 1'
#
loop_
_entity.id
_entity.type
_entity.pdbx_description
1 polymer ?
#
loop_
_entity_poly.entity_id
_entity_poly.type
_entity_poly.pdbx_seq_one_letter_code
_entity_poly.pdbx_strand_id
1 'polypeptide(L)'
;NHTSTRGGAILLEEMFRYPLDNFESIKKRQDIIQYFYHKRTEFPFEGAVFDAVAYYLHNTDTRTRIDAHDDKLRKRFQRLMKTDTEFQMIHKSILGLIYIINTLHDFFEDIEDDERILPEMPEMEEVKNIISDERLRFVKEERETKKLSLEKAGRYDNELRYASNKEMHKILSFIYQLDIYISLAHVAREKEFSFADVQPSDCNILKIDRLFHPLLADPVANTIEVTPQSNVIFLTGANMAGKSTFMKSFGIAVYLAHLGFPVPAREMTFSVRSGMYTTINLPDNLNQGYSHFYAEVLRLKKIANSINHARNM
;
A
#
# COMPACT_ATOMS: atom_id res chain seq x y z
N ASN A 1 0.76 -10.92 -4.10
CA ASN A 1 0.36 -9.86 -3.15
C ASN A 1 0.52 -10.43 -1.75
N HIS A 2 1.33 -9.81 -0.90
CA HIS A 2 1.63 -10.26 0.48
C HIS A 2 0.92 -9.42 1.55
N THR A 3 0.06 -8.46 1.18
CA THR A 3 -0.72 -7.68 2.13
C THR A 3 -1.68 -8.56 2.93
N SER A 4 -1.82 -8.28 4.22
CA SER A 4 -2.66 -9.03 5.16
C SER A 4 -4.13 -8.60 5.10
N THR A 5 -4.42 -7.42 4.56
CA THR A 5 -5.75 -6.82 4.50
C THR A 5 -6.21 -6.61 3.05
N ARG A 6 -7.52 -6.70 2.82
CA ARG A 6 -8.11 -6.39 1.52
C ARG A 6 -7.98 -4.91 1.16
N GLY A 7 -8.09 -4.03 2.15
CA GLY A 7 -7.89 -2.59 1.97
C GLY A 7 -6.47 -2.26 1.52
N GLY A 8 -5.46 -2.87 2.16
CA GLY A 8 -4.05 -2.76 1.75
C GLY A 8 -3.83 -3.28 0.32
N ALA A 9 -4.47 -4.39 -0.06
CA ALA A 9 -4.39 -4.93 -1.42
C ALA A 9 -4.92 -3.94 -2.49
N ILE A 10 -6.07 -3.32 -2.23
CA ILE A 10 -6.67 -2.34 -3.16
C ILE A 10 -5.80 -1.09 -3.25
N LEU A 11 -5.36 -0.56 -2.10
CA LEU A 11 -4.50 0.62 -2.04
C LEU A 11 -3.14 0.36 -2.72
N LEU A 12 -2.59 -0.85 -2.61
CA LEU A 12 -1.37 -1.23 -3.33
C LEU A 12 -1.59 -1.19 -4.85
N GLU A 13 -2.73 -1.68 -5.35
CA GLU A 13 -3.08 -1.60 -6.77
C GLU A 13 -3.21 -0.15 -7.23
N GLU A 14 -3.80 0.73 -6.42
CA GLU A 14 -3.85 2.17 -6.69
C GLU A 14 -2.45 2.79 -6.75
N MET A 15 -1.54 2.42 -5.84
CA MET A 15 -0.16 2.88 -5.88
C MET A 15 0.52 2.50 -7.21
N PHE A 16 0.33 1.27 -7.69
CA PHE A 16 0.82 0.87 -9.01
C PHE A 16 0.21 1.74 -10.13
N ARG A 17 -1.10 2.00 -10.11
CA ARG A 17 -1.75 2.82 -11.16
C ARG A 17 -1.26 4.27 -11.20
N TYR A 18 -0.81 4.82 -10.07
CA TYR A 18 -0.39 6.21 -9.92
C TYR A 18 1.01 6.31 -9.29
N PRO A 19 2.09 6.09 -10.08
CA PRO A 19 3.45 6.23 -9.59
C PRO A 19 3.77 7.67 -9.19
N LEU A 20 4.77 7.82 -8.30
CA LEU A 20 5.23 9.14 -7.86
C LEU A 20 6.18 9.74 -8.91
N ASP A 21 6.21 11.06 -8.98
CA ASP A 21 6.95 11.84 -9.99
C ASP A 21 7.93 12.85 -9.38
N ASN A 22 8.05 12.87 -8.05
CA ASN A 22 8.89 13.82 -7.33
C ASN A 22 9.79 13.13 -6.30
N PHE A 23 10.98 13.69 -6.14
CA PHE A 23 12.04 13.17 -5.26
C PHE A 23 11.58 12.98 -3.82
N GLU A 24 10.95 14.00 -3.23
CA GLU A 24 10.57 13.99 -1.82
C GLU A 24 9.57 12.87 -1.48
N SER A 25 8.54 12.70 -2.31
CA SER A 25 7.53 11.65 -2.09
C SER A 25 8.11 10.25 -2.23
N ILE A 26 8.96 10.03 -3.24
CA ILE A 26 9.62 8.74 -3.47
C ILE A 26 10.53 8.42 -2.29
N LYS A 27 11.36 9.40 -1.89
CA LYS A 27 12.32 9.24 -0.80
C LYS A 27 11.63 8.99 0.54
N LYS A 28 10.61 9.79 0.87
CA LYS A 28 9.80 9.60 2.08
C LYS A 28 9.23 8.18 2.18
N ARG A 29 8.58 7.71 1.11
CA ARG A 29 8.01 6.35 1.10
C ARG A 29 9.07 5.27 1.24
N GLN A 30 10.17 5.42 0.52
CA GLN A 30 11.30 4.49 0.60
C GLN A 30 11.85 4.41 2.03
N ASP A 31 12.05 5.55 2.69
CA ASP A 31 12.62 5.62 4.03
C ASP A 31 11.69 4.94 5.07
N ILE A 32 10.37 5.09 4.91
CA ILE A 32 9.38 4.39 5.76
C ILE A 32 9.49 2.87 5.57
N ILE A 33 9.56 2.40 4.32
CA ILE A 33 9.70 0.96 4.03
C ILE A 33 11.05 0.45 4.55
N GLN A 34 12.14 1.22 4.42
CA GLN A 34 13.46 0.89 4.96
C GLN A 34 13.45 0.77 6.48
N TYR A 35 12.73 1.65 7.19
CA TYR A 35 12.57 1.54 8.64
C TYR A 35 11.99 0.16 9.01
N PHE A 36 10.86 -0.23 8.41
CA PHE A 36 10.25 -1.56 8.65
C PHE A 36 11.11 -2.73 8.11
N TYR A 37 11.92 -2.48 7.09
CA TYR A 37 12.90 -3.43 6.57
C TYR A 37 13.94 -3.79 7.64
N HIS A 38 14.52 -2.78 8.27
CA HIS A 38 15.55 -2.96 9.31
C HIS A 38 14.95 -3.40 10.64
N LYS A 39 13.78 -2.88 11.03
CA LYS A 39 13.05 -3.27 12.24
C LYS A 39 12.58 -4.72 12.22
N ARG A 40 12.41 -5.31 11.03
CA ARG A 40 11.83 -6.65 10.86
C ARG A 40 10.46 -6.76 11.52
N THR A 41 9.70 -5.67 11.46
CA THR A 41 8.33 -5.60 11.95
C THR A 41 7.46 -6.62 11.22
N GLU A 42 6.66 -7.34 12.00
CA GLU A 42 5.58 -8.17 11.48
C GLU A 42 4.26 -7.40 11.58
N PHE A 43 3.32 -7.69 10.68
CA PHE A 43 2.02 -7.03 10.70
C PHE A 43 1.24 -7.48 11.95
N PRO A 44 0.91 -6.57 12.89
CA PRO A 44 0.47 -6.98 14.23
C PRO A 44 -1.03 -7.32 14.32
N PHE A 45 -1.77 -7.20 13.21
CA PHE A 45 -3.22 -7.37 13.21
C PHE A 45 -3.66 -8.68 12.58
N GLU A 46 -4.76 -9.25 13.10
CA GLU A 46 -5.45 -10.36 12.46
C GLU A 46 -6.27 -9.88 11.25
N GLY A 47 -5.86 -10.25 10.04
CA GLY A 47 -6.53 -9.86 8.79
C GLY A 47 -8.04 -10.16 8.74
N ALA A 48 -8.49 -11.23 9.41
CA ALA A 48 -9.88 -11.66 9.45
C ALA A 48 -10.84 -10.68 10.16
N VAL A 49 -10.32 -9.72 10.93
CA VAL A 49 -11.12 -8.72 11.65
C VAL A 49 -11.60 -7.61 10.72
N PHE A 50 -10.82 -7.25 9.71
CA PHE A 50 -11.03 -6.06 8.89
C PHE A 50 -12.29 -6.11 8.02
N ASP A 51 -12.62 -7.26 7.42
CA ASP A 51 -13.80 -7.37 6.54
C ASP A 51 -15.10 -7.12 7.31
N ALA A 52 -15.20 -7.66 8.53
CA ALA A 52 -16.37 -7.46 9.39
C ALA A 52 -16.48 -5.99 9.83
N VAL A 53 -15.37 -5.39 10.25
CA VAL A 53 -15.31 -3.99 10.68
C VAL A 53 -15.64 -3.03 9.54
N ALA A 54 -15.08 -3.26 8.34
CA ALA A 54 -15.35 -2.42 7.17
C ALA A 54 -16.83 -2.48 6.77
N TYR A 55 -17.44 -3.67 6.76
CA TYR A 55 -18.87 -3.83 6.51
C TYR A 55 -19.72 -3.08 7.56
N TYR A 56 -19.36 -3.23 8.83
CA TYR A 56 -20.02 -2.56 9.95
C TYR A 56 -19.96 -1.03 9.85
N LEU A 57 -18.80 -0.44 9.53
CA LEU A 57 -18.65 1.01 9.42
C LEU A 57 -19.35 1.61 8.20
N HIS A 58 -19.50 0.84 7.11
CA HIS A 58 -20.23 1.27 5.92
C HIS A 58 -21.76 1.29 6.14
N ASN A 59 -22.26 0.42 7.02
CA ASN A 59 -23.68 0.33 7.33
C ASN A 59 -24.12 1.43 8.33
N THR A 60 -24.55 2.57 7.79
CA THR A 60 -25.04 3.73 8.56
C THR A 60 -26.56 3.79 8.70
N ASP A 61 -27.29 2.71 8.36
CA ASP A 61 -28.74 2.66 8.50
C ASP A 61 -29.16 2.76 9.98
N THR A 62 -29.92 3.79 10.33
CA THR A 62 -30.33 4.07 11.71
C THR A 62 -31.25 3.00 12.30
N ARG A 63 -31.88 2.17 11.46
CA ARG A 63 -32.70 1.02 11.90
C ARG A 63 -31.89 -0.13 12.46
N THR A 64 -30.59 -0.17 12.16
CA THR A 64 -29.66 -1.21 12.62
C THR A 64 -28.95 -0.83 13.93
N ARG A 65 -29.32 0.33 14.51
CA ARG A 65 -28.80 0.81 15.79
C ARG A 65 -29.26 -0.08 16.93
N ILE A 66 -28.35 -0.35 17.85
CA ILE A 66 -28.69 -1.01 19.12
C ILE A 66 -29.30 0.05 20.07
N ASP A 67 -30.62 0.01 20.26
CA ASP A 67 -31.31 0.86 21.24
C ASP A 67 -31.44 0.15 22.60
N ALA A 68 -30.91 0.77 23.65
CA ALA A 68 -30.89 0.23 25.01
C ALA A 68 -32.22 0.42 25.76
N HIS A 69 -33.14 1.25 25.27
CA HIS A 69 -34.39 1.60 25.96
C HIS A 69 -35.63 0.80 25.51
N ASP A 70 -35.50 -0.11 24.56
CA ASP A 70 -36.62 -0.94 24.11
C ASP A 70 -36.71 -2.26 24.90
N ASP A 71 -37.69 -2.35 25.79
CA ASP A 71 -37.93 -3.52 26.66
C ASP A 71 -38.24 -4.81 25.87
N LYS A 72 -38.67 -4.69 24.60
CA LYS A 72 -38.81 -5.84 23.68
C LYS A 72 -37.44 -6.36 23.23
N LEU A 73 -36.46 -5.48 23.01
CA LEU A 73 -35.09 -5.81 22.64
C LEU A 73 -34.34 -6.53 23.77
N ARG A 74 -34.66 -6.27 25.03
CA ARG A 74 -34.08 -6.98 26.19
C ARG A 74 -34.52 -8.44 26.30
N LYS A 75 -35.80 -8.74 26.04
CA LYS A 75 -36.32 -10.13 25.92
C LYS A 75 -35.84 -10.82 24.65
N ARG A 76 -35.56 -10.05 23.59
CA ARG A 76 -34.92 -10.50 22.36
C ARG A 76 -33.44 -10.83 22.58
N PHE A 77 -32.68 -10.01 23.29
CA PHE A 77 -31.24 -10.18 23.58
C PHE A 77 -30.90 -11.55 24.19
N GLN A 78 -31.72 -12.04 25.13
CA GLN A 78 -31.53 -13.38 25.73
C GLN A 78 -31.86 -14.54 24.77
N ARG A 79 -32.72 -14.33 23.76
CA ARG A 79 -33.05 -15.34 22.73
C ARG A 79 -32.18 -15.24 21.47
N LEU A 80 -31.74 -14.03 21.11
CA LEU A 80 -31.11 -13.65 19.83
C LEU A 80 -29.59 -13.80 19.81
N MET A 81 -28.91 -13.87 20.96
CA MET A 81 -27.49 -14.23 20.98
C MET A 81 -27.22 -15.58 20.28
N LYS A 82 -28.26 -16.39 20.00
CA LYS A 82 -28.18 -17.63 19.22
C LYS A 82 -28.74 -17.56 17.78
N THR A 83 -29.48 -16.51 17.39
CA THR A 83 -30.27 -16.53 16.14
C THR A 83 -30.23 -15.25 15.29
N ASP A 84 -29.79 -14.11 15.83
CA ASP A 84 -29.72 -12.87 15.07
C ASP A 84 -28.30 -12.64 14.53
N THR A 85 -28.10 -13.03 13.27
CA THR A 85 -26.83 -12.88 12.56
C THR A 85 -26.37 -11.43 12.50
N GLU A 86 -27.30 -10.48 12.43
CA GLU A 86 -26.98 -9.06 12.31
C GLU A 86 -26.42 -8.50 13.62
N PHE A 87 -27.08 -8.78 14.75
CA PHE A 87 -26.57 -8.37 16.07
C PHE A 87 -25.21 -9.01 16.38
N GLN A 88 -25.01 -10.28 16.05
CA GLN A 88 -23.72 -10.95 16.23
C GLN A 88 -22.61 -10.30 15.40
N MET A 89 -22.90 -9.89 14.16
CA MET A 89 -21.93 -9.17 13.32
C MET A 89 -21.58 -7.81 13.91
N ILE A 90 -22.58 -7.05 14.38
CA ILE A 90 -22.37 -5.75 15.03
C ILE A 90 -21.49 -5.91 16.27
N HIS A 91 -21.85 -6.84 17.16
CA HIS A 91 -21.11 -7.11 18.39
C HIS A 91 -19.66 -7.55 18.11
N LYS A 92 -19.47 -8.46 17.15
CA LYS A 92 -18.13 -8.89 16.70
C LYS A 92 -17.32 -7.71 16.13
N SER A 93 -17.95 -6.80 15.41
CA SER A 93 -17.27 -5.64 14.79
C SER A 93 -16.88 -4.58 15.83
N ILE A 94 -17.70 -4.36 16.85
CA ILE A 94 -17.34 -3.50 18.00
C ILE A 94 -16.10 -4.07 18.70
N LEU A 95 -16.10 -5.37 19.01
CA LEU A 95 -14.93 -6.03 19.59
C LEU A 95 -13.71 -5.98 18.67
N GLY A 96 -13.93 -6.11 17.36
CA GLY A 96 -12.88 -5.98 16.34
C GLY A 96 -12.24 -4.59 16.33
N LEU A 97 -13.02 -3.52 16.46
CA LEU A 97 -12.50 -2.15 16.58
C LEU A 97 -11.76 -1.94 17.90
N ILE A 98 -12.27 -2.47 19.02
CA ILE A 98 -11.57 -2.42 20.31
C ILE A 98 -10.22 -3.13 20.21
N TYR A 99 -10.17 -4.30 19.58
CA TYR A 99 -8.93 -5.02 19.30
C TYR A 99 -7.98 -4.16 18.47
N ILE A 100 -8.43 -3.68 17.30
CA ILE A 100 -7.62 -2.88 16.37
C ILE A 100 -6.99 -1.67 17.07
N ILE A 101 -7.78 -0.91 17.84
CA ILE A 101 -7.29 0.31 18.49
C ILE A 101 -6.27 -0.02 19.59
N ASN A 102 -6.49 -1.06 20.39
CA ASN A 102 -5.51 -1.48 21.39
C ASN A 102 -4.22 -2.00 20.74
N THR A 103 -4.31 -2.80 19.66
CA THR A 103 -3.14 -3.25 18.91
C THR A 103 -2.37 -2.08 18.29
N LEU A 104 -3.07 -1.04 17.82
CA LEU A 104 -2.42 0.18 17.34
C LEU A 104 -1.67 0.93 18.44
N HIS A 105 -2.25 1.01 19.64
CA HIS A 105 -1.58 1.62 20.79
C HIS A 105 -0.28 0.87 21.12
N ASP A 106 -0.34 -0.46 21.24
CA ASP A 106 0.85 -1.28 21.51
C ASP A 106 1.90 -1.14 20.39
N PHE A 107 1.45 -1.06 19.14
CA PHE A 107 2.32 -0.87 17.98
C PHE A 107 3.03 0.50 17.99
N PHE A 108 2.36 1.56 18.43
CA PHE A 108 2.98 2.87 18.56
C PHE A 108 3.99 2.92 19.70
N GLU A 109 3.69 2.29 20.84
CA GLU A 109 4.66 2.13 21.93
C GLU A 109 5.91 1.38 21.44
N ASP A 110 5.74 0.28 20.70
CA ASP A 110 6.87 -0.48 20.11
C ASP A 110 7.70 0.36 19.13
N ILE A 111 7.07 1.28 18.37
CA ILE A 111 7.79 2.23 17.49
C ILE A 111 8.56 3.27 18.30
N GLU A 112 7.95 3.83 19.36
CA GLU A 112 8.55 4.87 20.20
C GLU A 112 9.73 4.35 21.03
N ASP A 113 9.69 3.08 21.42
CA ASP A 113 10.78 2.39 22.11
C ASP A 113 11.96 2.03 21.18
N ASP A 114 11.82 2.24 19.87
CA ASP A 114 12.86 1.93 18.88
C ASP A 114 13.88 3.07 18.74
N GLU A 115 15.17 2.74 18.84
CA GLU A 115 16.25 3.73 18.65
C GLU A 115 16.33 4.28 17.20
N ARG A 116 15.75 3.58 16.22
CA ARG A 116 15.74 4.02 14.82
C ARG A 116 14.73 5.13 14.61
N ILE A 117 15.10 6.08 13.77
CA ILE A 117 14.22 7.20 13.42
C ILE A 117 13.24 6.75 12.33
N LEU A 118 11.96 6.64 12.68
CA LEU A 118 10.89 6.53 11.70
C LEU A 118 10.68 7.91 11.03
N PRO A 119 10.64 7.99 9.70
CA PRO A 119 10.32 9.26 9.02
C PRO A 119 8.94 9.79 9.42
N GLU A 120 8.77 11.10 9.39
CA GLU A 120 7.52 11.74 9.81
C GLU A 120 6.32 11.26 8.98
N MET A 121 5.30 10.75 9.67
CA MET A 121 4.02 10.32 9.10
C MET A 121 2.90 11.15 9.72
N PRO A 122 2.43 12.23 9.06
CA PRO A 122 1.32 13.05 9.57
C PRO A 122 0.07 12.24 9.90
N GLU A 123 -0.20 11.20 9.11
CA GLU A 123 -1.30 10.26 9.31
C GLU A 123 -1.17 9.46 10.62
N MET A 124 0.06 9.14 11.03
CA MET A 124 0.33 8.46 12.30
C MET A 124 -0.01 9.35 13.48
N GLU A 125 0.41 10.61 13.45
CA GLU A 125 0.11 11.59 14.51
C GLU A 125 -1.40 11.89 14.59
N GLU A 126 -2.08 11.98 13.45
CA GLU A 126 -3.53 12.09 13.43
C GLU A 126 -4.21 10.88 14.08
N VAL A 127 -3.75 9.65 13.77
CA VAL A 127 -4.29 8.43 14.38
C VAL A 127 -3.98 8.34 15.87
N LYS A 128 -2.79 8.73 16.32
CA LYS A 128 -2.45 8.82 17.76
C LYS A 128 -3.42 9.72 18.52
N ASN A 129 -3.75 10.88 17.93
CA ASN A 129 -4.71 11.81 18.51
C ASN A 129 -6.12 11.20 18.58
N ILE A 130 -6.55 10.50 17.53
CA ILE A 130 -7.85 9.82 17.51
C ILE A 130 -7.93 8.76 18.63
N ILE A 131 -6.95 7.85 18.72
CA ILE A 131 -7.02 6.74 19.68
C ILE A 131 -6.87 7.20 21.13
N SER A 132 -6.34 8.40 21.36
CA SER A 132 -6.20 9.02 22.67
C SER A 132 -7.40 9.87 23.09
N ASP A 133 -8.42 10.00 22.25
CA ASP A 133 -9.63 10.77 22.54
C ASP A 133 -10.38 10.19 23.75
N GLU A 134 -10.82 11.07 24.67
CA GLU A 134 -11.53 10.68 25.89
C GLU A 134 -12.80 9.86 25.60
N ARG A 135 -13.46 10.11 24.46
CA ARG A 135 -14.63 9.35 23.99
C ARG A 135 -14.32 7.87 23.78
N LEU A 136 -13.07 7.54 23.46
CA LEU A 136 -12.60 6.17 23.21
C LEU A 136 -11.95 5.52 24.44
N ARG A 137 -11.97 6.16 25.62
CA ARG A 137 -11.38 5.61 26.86
C ARG A 137 -11.85 4.19 27.19
N PHE A 138 -13.10 3.86 26.86
CA PHE A 138 -13.67 2.53 27.08
C PHE A 138 -12.93 1.42 26.31
N VAL A 139 -12.24 1.74 25.22
CA VAL A 139 -11.49 0.77 24.42
C VAL A 139 -10.39 0.10 25.24
N LYS A 140 -9.69 0.87 26.08
CA LYS A 140 -8.65 0.34 26.98
C LYS A 140 -9.26 -0.52 28.09
N GLU A 141 -10.41 -0.10 28.62
CA GLU A 141 -11.13 -0.80 29.70
C GLU A 141 -11.67 -2.16 29.23
N GLU A 142 -12.04 -2.27 27.95
CA GLU A 142 -12.66 -3.47 27.36
C GLU A 142 -11.67 -4.34 26.55
N ARG A 143 -10.36 -4.10 26.68
CA ARG A 143 -9.29 -4.77 25.90
C ARG A 143 -9.37 -6.30 25.94
N GLU A 144 -9.69 -6.89 27.08
CA GLU A 144 -9.78 -8.36 27.26
C GLU A 144 -11.22 -8.89 27.19
N THR A 145 -12.20 -8.02 26.94
CA THR A 145 -13.61 -8.38 26.99
C THR A 145 -14.02 -9.19 25.76
N LYS A 146 -14.44 -10.43 25.99
CA LYS A 146 -14.99 -11.30 24.91
C LYS A 146 -16.48 -11.10 24.65
N LYS A 147 -17.20 -10.43 25.56
CA LYS A 147 -18.65 -10.23 25.47
C LYS A 147 -19.09 -8.96 26.16
N LEU A 148 -19.88 -8.16 25.47
CA LEU A 148 -20.43 -6.90 25.97
C LEU A 148 -21.86 -7.11 26.47
N SER A 149 -22.25 -6.33 27.48
CA SER A 149 -23.67 -6.19 27.83
C SER A 149 -24.41 -5.43 26.72
N LEU A 150 -25.73 -5.59 26.62
CA LEU A 150 -26.54 -4.88 25.62
C LEU A 150 -26.36 -3.36 25.71
N GLU A 151 -26.35 -2.83 26.93
CA GLU A 151 -26.18 -1.41 27.20
C GLU A 151 -24.81 -0.90 26.74
N LYS A 152 -23.73 -1.62 27.07
CA LYS A 152 -22.38 -1.28 26.61
C LYS A 152 -22.28 -1.37 25.08
N ALA A 153 -22.81 -2.46 24.50
CA ALA A 153 -22.80 -2.65 23.05
C ALA A 153 -23.54 -1.51 22.33
N GLY A 154 -24.71 -1.08 22.81
CA GLY A 154 -25.42 0.05 22.22
C GLY A 154 -24.73 1.39 22.39
N ARG A 155 -24.08 1.61 23.53
CA ARG A 155 -23.26 2.81 23.74
C ARG A 155 -22.07 2.86 22.78
N TYR A 156 -21.30 1.79 22.71
CA TYR A 156 -20.10 1.72 21.86
C TYR A 156 -20.44 1.71 20.37
N ASP A 157 -21.57 1.10 20.00
CA ASP A 157 -22.08 1.15 18.63
C ASP A 157 -22.32 2.60 18.17
N ASN A 158 -23.06 3.36 18.99
CA ASN A 158 -23.34 4.76 18.70
C ASN A 158 -22.06 5.59 18.59
N GLU A 159 -21.09 5.36 19.48
CA GLU A 159 -19.83 6.08 19.46
C GLU A 159 -18.99 5.73 18.22
N LEU A 160 -18.70 4.44 18.00
CA LEU A 160 -17.77 3.99 16.96
C LEU A 160 -18.36 4.11 15.55
N ARG A 161 -19.63 3.71 15.37
CA ARG A 161 -20.23 3.62 14.02
C ARG A 161 -20.84 4.93 13.55
N TYR A 162 -21.27 5.80 14.45
CA TYR A 162 -21.99 7.02 14.09
C TYR A 162 -21.25 8.30 14.50
N ALA A 163 -20.85 8.42 15.77
CA ALA A 163 -20.21 9.66 16.26
C ALA A 163 -18.79 9.83 15.72
N SER A 164 -17.99 8.76 15.78
CA SER A 164 -16.57 8.73 15.41
C SER A 164 -16.31 7.93 14.12
N ASN A 165 -17.31 7.83 13.22
CA ASN A 165 -17.24 6.99 12.02
C ASN A 165 -16.09 7.39 11.08
N LYS A 166 -15.86 8.69 10.93
CA LYS A 166 -14.80 9.23 10.05
C LYS A 166 -13.42 8.89 10.60
N GLU A 167 -13.27 8.98 11.90
CA GLU A 167 -12.07 8.66 12.66
C GLU A 167 -11.75 7.17 12.55
N MET A 168 -12.77 6.30 12.65
CA MET A 168 -12.57 4.85 12.42
C MET A 168 -12.10 4.54 11.00
N HIS A 169 -12.63 5.23 9.98
CA HIS A 169 -12.14 5.07 8.61
C HIS A 169 -10.70 5.58 8.43
N LYS A 170 -10.30 6.66 9.12
CA LYS A 170 -8.90 7.13 9.14
C LYS A 170 -7.96 6.09 9.75
N ILE A 171 -8.35 5.51 10.89
CA ILE A 171 -7.61 4.39 11.51
C ILE A 171 -7.42 3.24 10.51
N LEU A 172 -8.50 2.78 9.88
CA LEU A 172 -8.40 1.67 8.91
C LEU A 172 -7.49 2.03 7.72
N SER A 173 -7.63 3.24 7.18
CA SER A 173 -6.83 3.70 6.04
C SER A 173 -5.34 3.74 6.39
N PHE A 174 -5.00 4.20 7.59
CA PHE A 174 -3.63 4.19 8.09
C PHE A 174 -3.09 2.75 8.26
N ILE A 175 -3.88 1.83 8.81
CA ILE A 175 -3.46 0.42 8.92
C ILE A 175 -3.23 -0.20 7.56
N TYR A 176 -4.06 0.11 6.55
CA TYR A 176 -3.85 -0.37 5.18
C TYR A 176 -2.54 0.15 4.57
N GLN A 177 -2.13 1.38 4.90
CA GLN A 177 -0.81 1.90 4.50
C GLN A 177 0.32 1.16 5.22
N LEU A 178 0.20 0.93 6.53
CA LEU A 178 1.19 0.16 7.29
C LEU A 178 1.33 -1.27 6.75
N ASP A 179 0.23 -1.94 6.43
CA ASP A 179 0.21 -3.28 5.84
C ASP A 179 1.04 -3.33 4.56
N ILE A 180 0.89 -2.33 3.68
CA ILE A 180 1.69 -2.20 2.46
C ILE A 180 3.18 -2.03 2.79
N TYR A 181 3.54 -1.10 3.66
CA TYR A 181 4.94 -0.82 3.96
C TYR A 181 5.65 -2.01 4.61
N ILE A 182 5.00 -2.68 5.56
CA ILE A 182 5.51 -3.89 6.21
C ILE A 182 5.61 -5.04 5.19
N SER A 183 4.61 -5.20 4.32
CA SER A 183 4.61 -6.23 3.27
C SER A 183 5.74 -6.01 2.26
N LEU A 184 5.99 -4.77 1.83
CA LEU A 184 7.08 -4.43 0.92
C LEU A 184 8.45 -4.67 1.58
N ALA A 185 8.60 -4.33 2.85
CA ALA A 185 9.78 -4.64 3.63
C ALA A 185 10.04 -6.15 3.72
N HIS A 186 8.98 -6.96 3.90
CA HIS A 186 9.09 -8.42 3.87
C HIS A 186 9.52 -8.93 2.49
N VAL A 187 8.86 -8.50 1.41
CA VAL A 187 9.19 -8.89 0.04
C VAL A 187 10.63 -8.50 -0.32
N ALA A 188 11.10 -7.33 0.12
CA ALA A 188 12.48 -6.91 -0.12
C ALA A 188 13.50 -7.90 0.46
N ARG A 189 13.25 -8.40 1.68
CA ARG A 189 14.12 -9.41 2.33
C ARG A 189 14.03 -10.75 1.61
N GLU A 190 12.83 -11.21 1.31
CA GLU A 190 12.59 -12.51 0.69
C GLU A 190 13.19 -12.61 -0.72
N LYS A 191 13.09 -11.52 -1.49
CA LYS A 191 13.53 -11.47 -2.89
C LYS A 191 14.90 -10.83 -3.09
N GLU A 192 15.59 -10.48 -2.00
CA GLU A 192 16.89 -9.77 -2.03
C GLU A 192 16.84 -8.48 -2.88
N PHE A 193 15.74 -7.73 -2.79
CA PHE A 193 15.64 -6.43 -3.45
C PHE A 193 16.39 -5.38 -2.63
N SER A 194 17.01 -4.44 -3.33
CA SER A 194 17.66 -3.27 -2.73
C SER A 194 16.75 -2.05 -2.76
N PHE A 195 17.14 -0.99 -2.07
CA PHE A 195 16.47 0.29 -2.16
C PHE A 195 17.33 1.23 -3.02
N ALA A 196 16.71 1.85 -4.03
CA ALA A 196 17.43 2.72 -4.94
C ALA A 196 17.85 4.03 -4.27
N ASP A 197 19.07 4.48 -4.50
CA ASP A 197 19.51 5.84 -4.21
C ASP A 197 18.81 6.82 -5.16
N VAL A 198 17.79 7.49 -4.64
CA VAL A 198 16.96 8.44 -5.40
C VAL A 198 17.73 9.75 -5.53
N GLN A 199 17.77 10.32 -6.74
CA GLN A 199 18.41 11.60 -7.01
C GLN A 199 17.39 12.59 -7.62
N PRO A 200 17.57 13.90 -7.40
CA PRO A 200 16.82 14.92 -8.13
C PRO A 200 16.90 14.76 -9.65
N SER A 201 15.89 15.29 -10.35
CA SER A 201 15.74 15.11 -11.81
C SER A 201 16.89 15.70 -12.63
N ASP A 202 17.52 16.77 -12.13
CA ASP A 202 18.61 17.52 -12.76
C ASP A 202 19.95 16.79 -12.71
N CYS A 203 20.15 15.82 -11.81
CA CYS A 203 21.39 15.05 -11.79
C CYS A 203 21.57 14.18 -13.05
N ASN A 204 20.46 13.76 -13.68
CA ASN A 204 20.42 12.96 -14.91
C ASN A 204 21.29 11.67 -14.84
N ILE A 205 21.21 10.94 -13.72
CA ILE A 205 21.96 9.70 -13.49
C ILE A 205 21.02 8.50 -13.53
N LEU A 206 21.47 7.38 -14.11
CA LEU A 206 20.86 6.08 -13.89
C LEU A 206 21.94 5.00 -13.90
N LYS A 207 22.12 4.33 -12.76
CA LYS A 207 23.05 3.22 -12.59
C LYS A 207 22.31 2.08 -11.93
N ILE A 208 22.40 0.88 -12.49
CA ILE A 208 21.83 -0.31 -11.90
C ILE A 208 22.89 -1.41 -11.95
N ASP A 209 23.32 -1.88 -10.80
CA ASP A 209 24.27 -2.98 -10.67
C ASP A 209 23.55 -4.28 -10.33
N ARG A 210 23.88 -5.34 -11.09
CA ARG A 210 23.28 -6.66 -11.00
C ARG A 210 21.75 -6.64 -11.00
N LEU A 211 21.16 -5.97 -11.98
CA LEU A 211 19.74 -6.03 -12.31
C LEU A 211 19.32 -7.46 -12.67
N PHE A 212 18.22 -7.93 -12.10
CA PHE A 212 17.65 -9.23 -12.42
C PHE A 212 16.14 -9.15 -12.66
N HIS A 213 15.59 -10.14 -13.35
CA HIS A 213 14.15 -10.21 -13.57
C HIS A 213 13.47 -10.90 -12.37
N PRO A 214 12.55 -10.25 -11.66
CA PRO A 214 12.02 -10.75 -10.37
C PRO A 214 11.16 -12.01 -10.47
N LEU A 215 10.68 -12.36 -11.68
CA LEU A 215 9.88 -13.56 -11.93
C LEU A 215 10.67 -14.77 -12.44
N LEU A 216 11.98 -14.64 -12.63
CA LEU A 216 12.83 -15.76 -13.03
C LEU A 216 13.40 -16.46 -11.79
N ALA A 217 13.43 -17.79 -11.81
CA ALA A 217 13.96 -18.59 -10.70
C ALA A 217 15.49 -18.48 -10.57
N ASP A 218 16.20 -18.44 -11.70
CA ASP A 218 17.67 -18.30 -11.76
C ASP A 218 18.04 -17.24 -12.82
N PRO A 219 17.91 -15.94 -12.49
CA PRO A 219 18.18 -14.86 -13.43
C PRO A 219 19.67 -14.59 -13.58
N VAL A 220 20.13 -14.41 -14.82
CA VAL A 220 21.45 -13.82 -15.08
C VAL A 220 21.37 -12.31 -14.85
N ALA A 221 22.17 -11.82 -13.89
CA ALA A 221 22.22 -10.41 -13.54
C ALA A 221 22.92 -9.56 -14.62
N ASN A 222 22.44 -8.34 -14.84
CA ASN A 222 22.99 -7.39 -15.82
C ASN A 222 23.30 -6.05 -15.16
N THR A 223 24.35 -5.37 -15.61
CA THR A 223 24.68 -4.02 -15.11
C THR A 223 24.50 -3.02 -16.24
N ILE A 224 23.91 -1.86 -15.91
CA ILE A 224 23.63 -0.78 -16.84
C ILE A 224 23.97 0.56 -16.20
N GLU A 225 24.63 1.41 -16.96
CA GLU A 225 24.91 2.79 -16.61
C GLU A 225 24.50 3.69 -17.78
N VAL A 226 23.72 4.71 -17.45
CA VAL A 226 23.27 5.75 -18.35
C VAL A 226 23.74 7.09 -17.78
N THR A 227 24.52 7.80 -18.59
CA THR A 227 25.08 9.11 -18.25
C THR A 227 24.63 10.16 -19.27
N PRO A 228 24.78 11.46 -18.99
CA PRO A 228 24.50 12.50 -19.97
C PRO A 228 25.27 12.33 -21.29
N GLN A 229 26.44 11.67 -21.26
CA GLN A 229 27.27 11.38 -22.44
C GLN A 229 26.92 10.05 -23.11
N SER A 230 26.22 9.15 -22.42
CA SER A 230 25.82 7.83 -22.90
C SER A 230 24.38 7.53 -22.47
N ASN A 231 23.43 8.17 -23.15
CA ASN A 231 22.00 8.10 -22.87
C ASN A 231 21.19 7.35 -23.93
N VAL A 232 21.87 6.71 -24.89
CA VAL A 232 21.26 5.86 -25.92
C VAL A 232 21.99 4.52 -25.93
N ILE A 233 21.25 3.43 -25.74
CA ILE A 233 21.80 2.07 -25.68
C ILE A 233 21.30 1.26 -26.87
N PHE A 234 22.22 0.77 -27.69
CA PHE A 234 21.92 -0.15 -28.78
C PHE A 234 22.05 -1.60 -28.30
N LEU A 235 20.92 -2.24 -28.02
CA LEU A 235 20.88 -3.63 -27.60
C LEU A 235 20.78 -4.57 -28.82
N THR A 236 21.89 -5.18 -29.22
CA THR A 236 21.98 -6.12 -30.34
C THR A 236 22.22 -7.55 -29.87
N GLY A 237 22.10 -8.53 -30.77
CA GLY A 237 22.32 -9.95 -30.49
C GLY A 237 21.25 -10.87 -31.06
N ALA A 238 21.47 -12.19 -31.00
CA ALA A 238 20.56 -13.20 -31.54
C ALA A 238 19.15 -13.12 -30.92
N ASN A 239 18.13 -13.54 -31.66
CA ASN A 239 16.80 -13.78 -31.08
C ASN A 239 16.91 -14.79 -29.94
N MET A 240 16.13 -14.61 -28.87
CA MET A 240 16.16 -15.43 -27.65
C MET A 240 17.39 -15.23 -26.73
N ALA A 241 18.33 -14.35 -27.06
CA ALA A 241 19.47 -14.00 -26.19
C ALA A 241 19.11 -13.19 -24.92
N GLY A 242 17.83 -13.15 -24.53
CA GLY A 242 17.39 -12.43 -23.33
C GLY A 242 17.16 -10.92 -23.47
N LYS A 243 17.30 -10.34 -24.68
CA LYS A 243 17.12 -8.88 -24.91
C LYS A 243 15.78 -8.34 -24.38
N SER A 244 14.67 -9.01 -24.68
CA SER A 244 13.35 -8.61 -24.19
C SER A 244 13.20 -8.78 -22.67
N THR A 245 13.85 -9.79 -22.10
CA THR A 245 13.90 -10.01 -20.66
C THR A 245 14.65 -8.87 -19.97
N PHE A 246 15.80 -8.46 -20.53
CA PHE A 246 16.55 -7.31 -20.03
C PHE A 246 15.72 -6.03 -20.06
N MET A 247 15.08 -5.69 -21.19
CA MET A 247 14.24 -4.49 -21.29
C MET A 247 13.08 -4.50 -20.29
N LYS A 248 12.44 -5.66 -20.08
CA LYS A 248 11.38 -5.81 -19.06
C LYS A 248 11.92 -5.66 -17.64
N SER A 249 13.06 -6.27 -17.33
CA SER A 249 13.71 -6.15 -16.01
C SER A 249 14.03 -4.69 -15.71
N PHE A 250 14.60 -3.99 -16.70
CA PHE A 250 14.94 -2.58 -16.61
C PHE A 250 13.69 -1.72 -16.35
N GLY A 251 12.64 -1.92 -17.15
CA GLY A 251 11.38 -1.18 -16.99
C GLY A 251 10.72 -1.44 -15.63
N ILE A 252 10.73 -2.68 -15.15
CA ILE A 252 10.22 -3.03 -13.82
C ILE A 252 11.03 -2.34 -12.72
N ALA A 253 12.36 -2.36 -12.79
CA ALA A 253 13.20 -1.75 -11.77
C ALA A 253 13.01 -0.23 -11.68
N VAL A 254 13.02 0.47 -12.82
CA VAL A 254 12.78 1.92 -12.88
C VAL A 254 11.38 2.26 -12.37
N TYR A 255 10.37 1.48 -12.75
CA TYR A 255 9.00 1.71 -12.32
C TYR A 255 8.80 1.49 -10.81
N LEU A 256 9.37 0.42 -10.23
CA LEU A 256 9.37 0.20 -8.79
C LEU A 256 10.12 1.31 -8.04
N ALA A 257 11.21 1.82 -8.61
CA ALA A 257 11.94 2.94 -8.05
C ALA A 257 11.07 4.22 -7.96
N HIS A 258 10.31 4.54 -9.02
CA HIS A 258 9.32 5.62 -9.03
C HIS A 258 8.12 5.38 -8.10
N LEU A 259 7.83 4.12 -7.74
CA LEU A 259 6.84 3.82 -6.71
C LEU A 259 7.38 4.03 -5.29
N GLY A 260 8.68 4.31 -5.12
CA GLY A 260 9.34 4.31 -3.82
C GLY A 260 9.51 2.91 -3.23
N PHE A 261 9.39 1.88 -4.06
CA PHE A 261 9.45 0.47 -3.65
C PHE A 261 10.89 -0.08 -3.75
N PRO A 262 11.19 -1.18 -3.05
CA PRO A 262 12.42 -1.94 -3.26
C PRO A 262 12.52 -2.46 -4.71
N VAL A 263 13.73 -2.51 -5.26
CA VAL A 263 14.03 -2.79 -6.67
C VAL A 263 14.83 -4.10 -6.86
N PRO A 264 14.62 -4.84 -7.96
CA PRO A 264 15.27 -6.12 -8.22
C PRO A 264 16.70 -5.93 -8.78
N ALA A 265 17.58 -5.36 -7.96
CA ALA A 265 18.99 -5.13 -8.27
C ALA A 265 19.82 -5.21 -6.99
N ARG A 266 21.13 -5.40 -7.10
CA ARG A 266 22.04 -5.30 -5.94
C ARG A 266 22.14 -3.87 -5.45
N GLU A 267 22.33 -2.94 -6.38
CA GLU A 267 22.42 -1.50 -6.14
C GLU A 267 21.77 -0.76 -7.31
N MET A 268 21.11 0.36 -7.01
CA MET A 268 20.52 1.23 -8.01
C MET A 268 20.64 2.68 -7.57
N THR A 269 21.03 3.56 -8.49
CA THR A 269 20.96 5.02 -8.33
C THR A 269 20.17 5.57 -9.51
N PHE A 270 19.17 6.40 -9.28
CA PHE A 270 18.40 6.98 -10.39
C PHE A 270 17.93 8.40 -10.09
N SER A 271 17.96 9.24 -11.11
CA SER A 271 17.27 10.53 -11.12
C SER A 271 15.81 10.37 -11.47
N VAL A 272 14.94 11.02 -10.70
CA VAL A 272 13.49 11.04 -10.96
C VAL A 272 13.19 11.56 -12.37
N ARG A 273 12.28 10.88 -13.07
CA ARG A 273 11.88 11.18 -14.47
C ARG A 273 10.40 11.50 -14.57
N SER A 274 10.06 12.37 -15.53
CA SER A 274 8.67 12.77 -15.79
C SER A 274 7.80 11.67 -16.41
N GLY A 275 8.38 10.57 -16.88
CA GLY A 275 7.60 9.45 -17.41
C GLY A 275 8.45 8.35 -18.03
N MET A 276 7.81 7.22 -18.32
CA MET A 276 8.42 6.07 -19.00
C MET A 276 7.57 5.67 -20.20
N TYR A 277 8.21 5.53 -21.36
CA TYR A 277 7.57 5.10 -22.61
C TYR A 277 8.15 3.76 -23.06
N THR A 278 7.28 2.90 -23.59
CA THR A 278 7.67 1.56 -24.03
C THR A 278 6.89 1.18 -25.29
N THR A 279 7.59 0.54 -26.22
CA THR A 279 7.04 -0.08 -27.43
C THR A 279 7.49 -1.54 -27.46
N ILE A 280 6.96 -2.37 -26.56
CA ILE A 280 7.30 -3.79 -26.44
C ILE A 280 6.01 -4.62 -26.58
N ASN A 281 5.93 -5.47 -27.61
CA ASN A 281 4.88 -6.49 -27.82
C ASN A 281 3.44 -6.00 -27.56
N LEU A 282 2.99 -4.97 -28.27
CA LEU A 282 1.61 -4.50 -28.19
C LEU A 282 0.68 -5.43 -29.01
N PRO A 283 -0.45 -5.88 -28.45
CA PRO A 283 -1.40 -6.69 -29.19
C PRO A 283 -2.00 -5.92 -30.37
N ASP A 284 -2.23 -6.63 -31.47
CA ASP A 284 -2.72 -6.08 -32.72
C ASP A 284 -4.18 -5.63 -32.59
N ASN A 285 -4.45 -4.34 -32.84
CA ASN A 285 -5.81 -3.84 -33.00
C ASN A 285 -6.22 -3.93 -34.47
N LEU A 286 -6.65 -5.12 -34.90
CA LEU A 286 -7.19 -5.38 -36.24
C LEU A 286 -8.43 -4.51 -36.59
N ASN A 287 -9.10 -3.94 -35.58
CA ASN A 287 -10.36 -3.21 -35.74
C ASN A 287 -10.23 -1.73 -36.17
N GLN A 288 -9.01 -1.17 -36.28
CA GLN A 288 -8.84 0.26 -36.60
C GLN A 288 -8.55 0.56 -38.08
N GLY A 289 -8.42 -0.43 -38.95
CA GLY A 289 -8.19 -0.22 -40.40
C GLY A 289 -6.86 0.45 -40.77
N TYR A 290 -6.01 0.77 -39.79
CA TYR A 290 -4.65 1.27 -39.99
C TYR A 290 -3.69 0.11 -40.24
N SER A 291 -2.74 0.27 -41.16
CA SER A 291 -1.64 -0.67 -41.30
C SER A 291 -0.80 -0.67 -40.01
N HIS A 292 -0.24 -1.83 -39.62
CA HIS A 292 0.67 -1.94 -38.46
C HIS A 292 1.77 -0.87 -38.50
N PHE A 293 2.28 -0.58 -39.69
CA PHE A 293 3.28 0.46 -39.91
C PHE A 293 2.76 1.86 -39.54
N TYR A 294 1.56 2.23 -39.98
CA TYR A 294 0.99 3.55 -39.68
C TYR A 294 0.69 3.73 -38.19
N ALA A 295 0.18 2.69 -37.53
CA ALA A 295 -0.02 2.71 -36.08
C ALA A 295 1.31 2.93 -35.32
N GLU A 296 2.39 2.30 -35.79
CA GLU A 296 3.72 2.46 -35.18
C GLU A 296 4.30 3.87 -35.42
N VAL A 297 4.12 4.43 -36.61
CA VAL A 297 4.51 5.82 -36.92
C VAL A 297 3.74 6.82 -36.05
N LEU A 298 2.43 6.64 -35.89
CA LEU A 298 1.63 7.50 -35.00
C LEU A 298 2.10 7.42 -33.54
N ARG A 299 2.52 6.25 -33.06
CA ARG A 299 3.09 6.08 -31.73
C ARG A 299 4.43 6.78 -31.58
N LEU A 300 5.34 6.60 -32.54
CA LEU A 300 6.62 7.32 -32.55
C LEU A 300 6.41 8.83 -32.53
N LYS A 301 5.44 9.34 -33.31
CA LYS A 301 5.04 10.75 -33.29
C LYS A 301 4.53 11.17 -31.91
N LYS A 302 3.71 10.35 -31.25
CA LYS A 302 3.21 10.63 -29.89
C LYS A 302 4.36 10.70 -28.88
N ILE A 303 5.29 9.75 -28.92
CA ILE A 303 6.48 9.72 -28.06
C ILE A 303 7.34 10.96 -28.31
N ALA A 304 7.64 11.29 -29.56
CA ALA A 304 8.43 12.47 -29.92
C ALA A 304 7.78 13.79 -29.43
N ASN A 305 6.45 13.91 -29.58
CA ASN A 305 5.72 15.07 -29.08
C ASN A 305 5.76 15.16 -27.55
N SER A 306 5.62 14.02 -26.85
CA SER A 306 5.74 13.99 -25.40
C SER A 306 7.13 14.37 -24.91
N ILE A 307 8.20 13.93 -25.59
CA ILE A 307 9.60 14.31 -25.30
C ILE A 307 9.82 15.81 -25.44
N ASN A 308 9.24 16.43 -26.46
CA ASN A 308 9.37 17.89 -26.63
C ASN A 308 8.61 18.72 -25.58
N HIS A 309 7.63 18.13 -24.89
CA HIS A 309 6.83 18.85 -23.89
C HIS A 309 7.28 18.60 -22.44
N ALA A 310 7.90 17.46 -22.15
CA ALA A 310 8.44 17.15 -20.83
C ALA A 310 9.92 17.54 -20.74
N ARG A 311 10.24 18.51 -19.85
CA ARG A 311 11.60 19.08 -19.75
C ARG A 311 12.68 18.09 -19.29
N ASN A 312 12.33 17.03 -18.56
CA ASN A 312 13.26 16.05 -17.97
C ASN A 312 12.71 14.61 -18.08
N MET A 313 12.73 14.04 -19.29
CA MET A 313 12.46 12.59 -19.49
C MET A 313 13.69 11.71 -19.36
#